data_AF-A0A7S1E6S0-F1
#
_entry.id   AF-A0A7S1E6S0-F1
#
_cell.length_a   1.000
_cell.length_b   1.000
_cell.length_c   1.000
_cell.angle_alpha   90.00
_cell.angle_beta   90.00
_cell.angle_gamma   90.00
#
_symmetry.space_group_name_H-M   'P 1'
#
loop_
_entity.id
_entity.type
_entity.pdbx_description
1 polymer ?
#
loop_
_entity_poly.entity_id
_entity_poly.type
_entity_poly.pdbx_seq_one_letter_code
_entity_poly.pdbx_strand_id
1 'polypeptide(L)'
;SHVDALRAELARAEVEARQQTAALQSAYENARIDQQTAANDLARQTQAFEAGATARMQVERAQDALAKARLALDQARDLRGLKTDSLKLDVQAKQSASRAL
;
A
#
# COMPACT_ATOMS: atom_id res chain seq x y z
N SER A 1 -19.17 -11.66 31.50
CA SER A 1 -20.03 -12.71 30.90
C SER A 1 -19.45 -13.14 29.55
N HIS A 2 -19.95 -14.21 28.92
CA HIS A 2 -19.51 -14.62 27.57
C HIS A 2 -19.79 -13.52 26.53
N VAL A 3 -20.91 -12.80 26.68
CA VAL A 3 -21.29 -11.66 25.84
C VAL A 3 -20.29 -10.50 25.96
N ASP A 4 -19.81 -10.20 27.18
CA ASP A 4 -18.82 -9.13 27.38
C ASP A 4 -17.47 -9.47 26.71
N ALA A 5 -17.09 -10.75 26.73
CA ALA A 5 -15.87 -11.22 26.06
C ALA A 5 -15.96 -11.01 24.54
N LEU A 6 -17.10 -11.37 23.92
CA LEU A 6 -17.33 -11.18 22.49
C LEU A 6 -17.39 -9.70 22.09
N ARG A 7 -17.97 -8.84 22.92
CA ARG A 7 -17.95 -7.39 22.71
C ARG A 7 -16.53 -6.82 22.76
N ALA A 8 -15.70 -7.29 23.70
CA ALA A 8 -14.31 -6.89 23.79
C ALA A 8 -13.49 -7.38 22.57
N GLU A 9 -13.75 -8.58 22.07
CA GLU A 9 -13.15 -9.09 20.83
C GLU A 9 -13.54 -8.27 19.60
N LEU A 10 -14.82 -7.91 19.46
CA LEU A 10 -15.28 -7.03 18.40
C LEU A 10 -14.57 -5.67 18.46
N ALA A 11 -14.52 -5.04 19.65
CA ALA A 11 -13.87 -3.75 19.82
C ALA A 11 -12.37 -3.80 19.45
N ARG A 12 -11.67 -4.88 19.81
CA ARG A 12 -10.27 -5.10 19.41
C ARG A 12 -10.12 -5.22 17.89
N ALA A 13 -10.98 -6.01 17.25
CA ALA A 13 -10.93 -6.19 15.80
C ALA A 13 -11.24 -4.90 15.03
N GLU A 14 -12.16 -4.07 15.52
CA GLU A 14 -12.43 -2.75 14.93
C GLU A 14 -11.21 -1.81 14.99
N VAL A 15 -10.52 -1.78 16.13
CA VAL A 15 -9.30 -0.97 16.30
C VAL A 15 -8.18 -1.49 15.41
N GLU A 16 -7.97 -2.80 15.40
CA GLU A 16 -6.97 -3.46 14.57
C GLU A 16 -7.22 -3.19 13.08
N ALA A 17 -8.47 -3.34 12.62
CA ALA A 17 -8.85 -3.05 11.23
C ALA A 17 -8.53 -1.60 10.84
N ARG A 18 -8.83 -0.62 11.71
CA ARG A 18 -8.52 0.80 11.47
C ARG A 18 -7.01 1.04 11.39
N GLN A 19 -6.24 0.49 12.32
CA GLN A 19 -4.78 0.63 12.35
C GLN A 19 -4.12 0.02 11.11
N GLN A 20 -4.50 -1.21 10.76
CA GLN A 20 -3.96 -1.90 9.59
C GLN A 20 -4.35 -1.21 8.28
N THR A 21 -5.59 -0.73 8.17
CA THR A 21 -6.04 0.04 6.98
C THR A 21 -5.23 1.32 6.82
N ALA A 22 -4.97 2.05 7.91
CA ALA A 22 -4.14 3.26 7.87
C ALA A 22 -2.69 2.95 7.45
N ALA A 23 -2.11 1.86 7.95
CA ALA A 23 -0.77 1.42 7.55
C ALA A 23 -0.70 1.05 6.06
N LEU A 24 -1.71 0.35 5.54
CA LEU A 24 -1.79 0.00 4.11
C LEU A 24 -1.99 1.23 3.22
N GLN A 25 -2.78 2.20 3.69
CA GLN A 25 -2.94 3.48 3.00
C GLN A 25 -1.60 4.23 2.90
N SER A 26 -0.87 4.32 4.01
CA SER A 26 0.45 4.96 4.02
C SER A 26 1.45 4.24 3.11
N ALA A 27 1.46 2.90 3.11
CA ALA A 27 2.32 2.12 2.23
C ALA A 27 2.01 2.37 0.73
N TYR A 28 0.72 2.44 0.38
CA TYR A 28 0.30 2.80 -0.99
C TYR A 28 0.72 4.22 -1.39
N GLU A 29 0.57 5.18 -0.49
CA GLU A 29 0.96 6.57 -0.75
C GLU A 29 2.48 6.72 -0.93
N ASN A 30 3.27 6.04 -0.10
CA ASN A 30 4.73 6.00 -0.25
C ASN A 30 5.12 5.40 -1.61
N ALA A 31 4.55 4.25 -1.99
CA ALA A 31 4.84 3.63 -3.28
C ALA A 31 4.45 4.53 -4.47
N ARG A 32 3.38 5.34 -4.33
CA ARG A 32 2.98 6.32 -5.34
C ARG A 32 4.01 7.45 -5.46
N ILE A 33 4.51 7.95 -4.34
CA ILE A 33 5.56 8.98 -4.31
C ILE A 33 6.85 8.44 -4.92
N ASP A 34 7.23 7.21 -4.61
CA ASP A 34 8.41 6.56 -5.16
C ASP A 34 8.29 6.41 -6.69
N GLN A 35 7.13 5.99 -7.18
CA GLN A 35 6.86 5.89 -8.62
C GLN A 35 6.97 7.26 -9.32
N GLN A 36 6.40 8.31 -8.74
CA GLN A 36 6.53 9.67 -9.28
C GLN A 36 7.99 10.15 -9.27
N THR A 37 8.72 9.84 -8.21
CA THR A 37 10.13 10.22 -8.04
C THR A 37 11.00 9.54 -9.09
N ALA A 38 10.81 8.24 -9.31
CA ALA A 38 11.52 7.50 -10.37
C ALA A 38 11.16 8.01 -11.78
N ALA A 39 9.90 8.41 -12.01
CA ALA A 39 9.48 8.99 -13.28
C ALA A 39 10.18 10.34 -13.55
N ASN A 40 10.26 11.18 -12.53
CA ASN A 40 10.98 12.45 -12.61
C ASN A 40 12.48 12.23 -12.84
N ASP A 41 13.07 11.22 -12.20
CA ASP A 41 14.48 10.91 -12.39
C ASP A 41 14.79 10.43 -13.80
N LEU A 42 13.96 9.55 -14.35
CA LEU A 42 14.07 9.13 -15.75
C LEU A 42 14.00 10.33 -16.70
N ALA A 43 13.07 11.27 -16.47
CA ALA A 43 12.96 12.47 -17.29
C ALA A 43 14.26 13.30 -17.25
N ARG A 44 14.83 13.51 -16.06
CA ARG A 44 16.10 14.24 -15.89
C ARG A 44 17.28 13.53 -16.54
N GLN A 45 17.41 12.20 -16.36
CA GLN A 45 18.51 11.44 -16.97
C GLN A 45 18.40 11.43 -18.49
N THR A 46 17.18 11.35 -19.02
CA THR A 46 16.92 11.42 -20.47
C THR A 46 17.37 12.79 -21.02
N GLN A 47 16.95 13.89 -20.38
CA GLN A 47 17.37 15.23 -20.77
C GLN A 47 18.90 15.42 -20.68
N ALA A 48 19.53 14.91 -19.62
CA ALA A 48 20.98 14.97 -19.46
C ALA A 48 21.70 14.16 -20.55
N PHE A 49 21.15 13.02 -20.97
CA PHE A 49 21.74 12.18 -22.01
C PHE A 49 21.65 12.86 -23.38
N GLU A 50 20.50 13.45 -23.70
CA GLU A 50 20.29 14.23 -24.92
C GLU A 50 21.24 15.44 -25.00
N ALA A 51 21.56 16.05 -23.86
CA ALA A 51 22.55 17.12 -23.74
C ALA A 51 24.02 16.63 -23.71
N GLY A 52 24.26 15.31 -23.77
CA GLY A 52 25.61 14.73 -23.69
C GLY A 52 26.25 14.77 -22.29
N ALA A 53 25.48 15.06 -21.25
CA ALA A 53 25.95 15.22 -19.87
C ALA A 53 25.94 13.93 -19.03
N THR A 54 25.32 12.85 -19.52
CA THR A 54 25.34 11.52 -18.88
C THR A 54 25.44 10.42 -19.93
N ALA A 55 25.80 9.20 -19.52
CA ALA A 55 25.87 8.05 -20.41
C ALA A 55 24.52 7.32 -20.50
N ARG A 56 24.31 6.56 -21.59
CA ARG A 56 23.06 5.83 -21.84
C ARG A 56 22.70 4.86 -20.70
N MET A 57 23.69 4.24 -20.09
CA MET A 57 23.52 3.31 -18.96
C MET A 57 22.76 3.96 -17.78
N GLN A 58 22.89 5.26 -17.57
CA GLN A 58 22.22 5.98 -16.49
C GLN A 58 20.73 6.16 -16.80
N VAL A 59 20.37 6.36 -18.06
CA VAL A 59 18.97 6.38 -18.51
C VAL A 59 18.35 5.00 -18.34
N GLU A 60 19.04 3.94 -18.79
CA GLU A 60 18.57 2.55 -18.65
C GLU A 60 18.34 2.18 -17.17
N ARG A 61 19.26 2.56 -16.28
CA ARG A 61 19.08 2.37 -14.84
C ARG A 61 17.86 3.11 -14.28
N ALA A 62 17.60 4.33 -14.75
CA ALA A 62 16.42 5.09 -14.34
C ALA A 62 15.11 4.47 -14.88
N GLN A 63 15.14 3.88 -16.08
CA GLN A 63 14.02 3.10 -16.62
C GLN A 63 13.71 1.88 -15.75
N ASP A 64 14.74 1.12 -15.36
CA ASP A 64 14.59 -0.03 -14.47
C ASP A 64 14.03 0.38 -13.10
N ALA A 65 14.51 1.50 -12.55
CA ALA A 65 14.02 2.04 -11.28
C ALA A 65 12.53 2.41 -11.38
N LEU A 66 12.10 3.06 -12.46
CA LEU A 66 10.70 3.39 -12.70
C LEU A 66 9.85 2.12 -12.86
N ALA A 67 10.33 1.12 -13.60
CA ALA A 67 9.63 -0.15 -13.77
C ALA A 67 9.40 -0.85 -12.41
N LYS A 68 10.43 -0.89 -11.56
CA LYS A 68 10.32 -1.42 -10.19
C LYS A 68 9.33 -0.64 -9.33
N ALA A 69 9.38 0.70 -9.39
CA ALA A 69 8.49 1.54 -8.60
C ALA A 69 7.01 1.40 -9.03
N ARG A 70 6.76 1.23 -10.34
CA ARG A 70 5.41 0.91 -10.86
C ARG A 70 4.90 -0.42 -10.31
N LEU A 71 5.72 -1.47 -10.36
CA LEU A 71 5.36 -2.77 -9.80
C LEU A 71 5.07 -2.69 -8.29
N ALA A 72 5.90 -1.97 -7.54
CA ALA A 72 5.68 -1.77 -6.10
C ALA A 72 4.36 -1.02 -5.81
N LEU A 73 4.02 -0.01 -6.62
CA LEU A 73 2.74 0.70 -6.51
C LEU A 73 1.54 -0.21 -6.79
N ASP A 74 1.60 -1.02 -7.85
CA ASP A 74 0.53 -1.98 -8.16
C ASP A 74 0.37 -3.01 -7.02
N GLN A 75 1.46 -3.54 -6.50
CA GLN A 75 1.44 -4.45 -5.35
C GLN A 75 0.84 -3.79 -4.10
N ALA A 76 1.22 -2.54 -3.79
CA ALA A 76 0.68 -1.82 -2.65
C ALA A 76 -0.82 -1.52 -2.81
N ARG A 77 -1.27 -1.21 -4.03
CA ARG A 77 -2.68 -1.00 -4.37
C ARG A 77 -3.49 -2.27 -4.12
N ASP A 78 -3.03 -3.38 -4.68
CA ASP A 78 -3.74 -4.65 -4.65
C ASP A 78 -3.75 -5.23 -3.23
N LEU A 79 -2.61 -5.16 -2.51
CA LEU A 79 -2.52 -5.58 -1.12
C LEU A 79 -3.44 -4.76 -0.20
N ARG A 80 -3.49 -3.44 -0.39
CA ARG A 80 -4.41 -2.58 0.38
C ARG A 80 -5.86 -3.00 0.15
N GLY A 81 -6.27 -3.23 -1.10
CA GLY A 81 -7.63 -3.70 -1.43
C GLY A 81 -7.95 -5.03 -0.72
N LEU A 82 -7.15 -6.06 -0.99
CA LEU A 82 -7.35 -7.41 -0.45
C LEU A 82 -7.37 -7.44 1.09
N LYS A 83 -6.43 -6.75 1.75
CA LYS A 83 -6.40 -6.73 3.22
C LYS A 83 -7.53 -5.90 3.82
N THR A 84 -7.92 -4.78 3.22
CA THR A 84 -9.05 -3.98 3.72
C THR A 84 -10.34 -4.80 3.69
N ASP A 85 -10.57 -5.55 2.60
CA ASP A 85 -11.73 -6.44 2.48
C ASP A 85 -11.68 -7.56 3.53
N SER A 86 -10.52 -8.20 3.71
CA SER A 86 -10.34 -9.24 4.73
C SER A 86 -10.61 -8.73 6.16
N LEU A 87 -10.13 -7.53 6.50
CA LEU A 87 -10.35 -6.93 7.82
C LEU A 87 -11.82 -6.59 8.06
N LYS A 88 -12.51 -6.10 7.02
CA LYS A 88 -13.94 -5.82 7.08
C LYS A 88 -14.75 -7.10 7.34
N LEU A 89 -14.40 -8.20 6.68
CA LEU A 89 -15.06 -9.49 6.89
C LEU A 89 -14.85 -10.01 8.32
N ASP A 90 -13.65 -9.90 8.88
CA ASP A 90 -13.38 -10.32 10.27
C ASP A 90 -14.21 -9.53 11.30
N VAL A 91 -14.29 -8.21 11.14
CA VAL A 91 -15.14 -7.35 11.99
C VAL A 91 -16.61 -7.76 11.87
N GLN A 92 -17.11 -8.00 10.66
CA GLN A 92 -18.50 -8.43 10.43
C GLN A 92 -18.79 -9.80 11.06
N ALA A 93 -17.85 -10.75 10.99
CA ALA A 93 -17.99 -12.06 11.59
C ALA A 93 -18.10 -11.95 13.13
N LYS A 94 -17.22 -11.17 13.76
CA LYS A 94 -17.24 -10.95 15.22
C LYS A 94 -18.49 -10.18 15.67
N GLN A 95 -18.93 -9.21 14.87
CA GLN A 95 -20.16 -8.47 15.15
C GLN A 95 -21.37 -9.39 15.12
N SER A 96 -21.44 -10.30 14.15
CA SER A 96 -22.52 -11.29 14.05
C SER A 96 -22.51 -12.24 15.25
N ALA A 97 -21.34 -12.75 15.64
CA ALA A 97 -21.19 -13.61 16.81
C ALA A 97 -21.63 -12.93 18.12
N SER A 98 -21.28 -11.65 18.31
CA SER A 98 -21.67 -10.88 19.51
C SER A 98 -23.17 -10.60 19.64
N ARG A 99 -23.93 -10.74 18.55
CA ARG A 99 -25.38 -10.47 18.48
C ARG A 99 -26.24 -11.73 18.53
N ALA A 100 -25.63 -12.90 18.33
CA ALA A 100 -26.34 -14.18 18.30
C ALA A 100 -26.61 -14.76 19.71
N LEU A 101 -26.28 -14.02 20.77
CA LEU A 101 -26.43 -14.36 22.19
C LEU A 101 -27.26 -13.31 22.91
#